data_AF-A0A2J5PMW3-F1
#
_entry.id   AF-A0A2J5PMW3-F1
#
_cell.length_a   1.000
_cell.length_b   1.000
_cell.length_c   1.000
_cell.angle_alpha   90.00
_cell.angle_beta   90.00
_cell.angle_gamma   90.00
#
_symmetry.space_group_name_H-M   'P 1'
#
loop_
_entity.id
_entity.type
_entity.pdbx_description
1 polymer ?
#
loop_
_entity_poly.entity_id
_entity_poly.type
_entity_poly.pdbx_seq_one_letter_code
_entity_poly.pdbx_strand_id
1 'polypeptide(L)'
;MSSIQLCAAHQATAAFDGDAIAQYMRTDFITLPEHFSVHEARELFVSQLASDEIPGQVFVVAGKKLRGSLSIKKLLQESDTA
;
A
#
# COMPACT_ATOMS: atom_id res chain seq x y z
N MET A 1 -11.22 -31.59 -28.95
CA MET A 1 -11.48 -30.17 -28.63
C MET A 1 -11.12 -29.96 -27.17
N SER A 2 -10.07 -29.19 -26.89
CA SER A 2 -9.64 -28.94 -25.51
C SER A 2 -10.38 -27.71 -24.98
N SER A 3 -11.29 -27.91 -24.03
CA SER A 3 -11.99 -26.83 -23.34
C SER A 3 -11.11 -26.36 -22.18
N ILE A 4 -10.59 -25.15 -22.26
CA ILE A 4 -10.00 -24.48 -21.11
C ILE A 4 -11.16 -24.02 -20.24
N GLN A 5 -11.45 -24.77 -19.17
CA GLN A 5 -12.31 -24.29 -18.09
C GLN A 5 -11.58 -23.16 -17.39
N LEU A 6 -11.90 -21.91 -17.76
CA LEU A 6 -11.64 -20.74 -16.94
C LEU A 6 -12.44 -20.90 -15.63
N CYS A 7 -11.78 -21.39 -14.58
CA CYS A 7 -12.26 -21.27 -13.22
C CYS A 7 -12.25 -19.79 -12.81
N ALA A 8 -13.25 -19.03 -13.23
CA ALA A 8 -13.57 -17.73 -12.63
C ALA A 8 -14.34 -17.98 -11.32
N ALA A 9 -13.65 -18.51 -10.30
CA ALA A 9 -14.17 -18.53 -8.95
C ALA A 9 -13.83 -17.19 -8.26
N HIS A 10 -14.53 -16.13 -8.63
CA HIS A 10 -14.61 -14.94 -7.78
C HIS A 10 -16.05 -14.43 -7.81
N GLN A 11 -16.79 -14.74 -6.75
CA GLN A 11 -18.10 -14.15 -6.52
C GLN A 11 -17.89 -12.66 -6.32
N ALA A 12 -18.37 -11.85 -7.27
CA ALA A 12 -18.39 -10.41 -7.15
C ALA A 12 -19.13 -10.05 -5.86
N THR A 13 -18.39 -9.53 -4.88
CA THR A 13 -18.97 -8.99 -3.66
C THR A 13 -19.72 -7.71 -4.05
N ALA A 14 -21.04 -7.71 -3.81
CA ALA A 14 -21.95 -6.61 -4.14
C ALA A 14 -21.63 -5.26 -3.45
N ALA A 15 -20.57 -5.21 -2.64
CA ALA A 15 -20.10 -4.01 -1.94
C ALA A 15 -19.29 -3.06 -2.83
N PHE A 16 -18.80 -3.52 -3.99
CA PHE A 16 -18.02 -2.71 -4.92
C PHE A 16 -18.89 -2.38 -6.13
N ASP A 17 -19.40 -1.16 -6.19
CA ASP A 17 -20.32 -0.58 -7.17
C ASP A 17 -19.72 -0.53 -8.60
N GLY A 18 -19.47 -1.70 -9.19
CA GLY A 18 -18.87 -1.83 -10.52
C GLY A 18 -17.35 -1.58 -10.59
N ASP A 19 -16.69 -1.22 -9.49
CA ASP A 19 -15.23 -1.10 -9.45
C ASP A 19 -14.58 -2.48 -9.23
N ALA A 20 -14.40 -3.20 -10.34
CA ALA A 20 -13.75 -4.51 -10.34
C ALA A 20 -12.31 -4.47 -9.82
N ILE A 21 -11.62 -3.31 -9.90
CA ILE A 21 -10.24 -3.17 -9.42
C ILE A 21 -10.24 -3.10 -7.89
N ALA A 22 -11.18 -2.38 -7.30
CA ALA A 22 -11.30 -2.23 -5.86
C ALA A 22 -11.48 -3.58 -5.12
N GLN A 23 -12.06 -4.59 -5.78
CA GLN A 23 -12.16 -5.96 -5.24
C GLN A 23 -10.81 -6.64 -5.05
N TYR A 24 -9.78 -6.25 -5.82
CA TYR A 24 -8.42 -6.75 -5.70
C TYR A 24 -7.54 -5.89 -4.78
N MET A 25 -8.01 -4.72 -4.34
CA MET A 25 -7.22 -3.80 -3.51
C MET A 25 -7.27 -4.22 -2.06
N ARG A 26 -6.10 -4.38 -1.44
CA ARG A 26 -5.98 -4.46 0.01
C ARG A 26 -6.12 -3.05 0.61
N THR A 27 -6.65 -2.96 1.83
CA THR A 27 -6.84 -1.71 2.57
C THR A 27 -5.83 -1.51 3.70
N ASP A 28 -4.93 -2.48 3.90
CA ASP A 28 -3.90 -2.48 4.94
C ASP A 28 -2.56 -1.88 4.46
N PHE A 29 -2.62 -1.00 3.47
CA PHE A 29 -1.45 -0.27 3.01
C PHE A 29 -1.01 0.78 4.04
N ILE A 30 0.30 0.94 4.20
CA ILE A 30 0.86 1.95 5.09
C ILE A 30 0.88 3.31 4.40
N THR A 31 0.43 4.33 5.12
CA THR A 31 0.46 5.72 4.67
C THR A 31 1.31 6.58 5.59
N LEU A 32 1.99 7.57 5.00
CA LEU A 32 2.81 8.56 5.70
C LEU A 32 2.35 9.98 5.32
N PRO A 33 2.36 10.94 6.27
CA PRO A 33 2.10 12.34 5.95
C PRO A 33 3.14 12.97 5.01
N GLU A 34 2.77 14.02 4.29
CA GLU A 34 3.66 14.70 3.33
C GLU A 34 4.80 15.53 3.96
N HIS A 35 4.72 15.84 5.26
CA HIS A 35 5.62 16.78 5.92
C HIS A 35 6.43 16.14 7.06
N PHE A 36 7.13 15.03 6.77
CA PHE A 36 8.00 14.35 7.73
C PHE A 36 9.47 14.40 7.30
N SER A 37 10.36 14.46 8.28
CA SER A 37 11.75 14.07 8.09
C SER A 37 11.87 12.57 7.80
N VAL A 38 13.02 12.14 7.28
CA VAL A 38 13.33 10.72 7.03
C VAL A 38 13.21 9.91 8.33
N HIS A 39 13.69 10.48 9.43
CA HIS A 39 13.65 9.85 10.76
C HIS A 39 12.21 9.61 11.22
N GLU A 40 11.37 10.64 11.22
CA GLU A 40 9.96 10.54 11.62
C GLU A 40 9.18 9.58 10.72
N ALA A 41 9.45 9.60 9.41
CA ALA A 41 8.85 8.69 8.45
C ALA A 41 9.21 7.22 8.73
N ARG A 42 10.45 6.96 9.14
CA ARG A 42 10.93 5.62 9.49
C ARG A 42 10.32 5.11 10.78
N GLU A 43 10.30 5.93 11.83
CA GLU A 43 9.67 5.59 13.11
C GLU A 43 8.18 5.30 12.91
N LEU A 44 7.47 6.17 12.20
CA LEU A 44 6.06 5.97 11.91
C LEU A 44 5.83 4.69 11.07
N PHE A 45 6.65 4.45 10.06
CA PHE A 45 6.57 3.24 9.25
C PHE A 45 6.72 1.97 10.11
N VAL A 46 7.75 1.90 10.97
CA VAL A 46 7.99 0.74 11.85
C VAL A 46 6.83 0.55 12.83
N SER A 47 6.27 1.63 13.38
CA SER A 47 5.13 1.56 14.31
C SER A 47 3.84 1.01 13.68
N GLN A 48 3.70 1.09 12.35
CA GLN A 48 2.54 0.58 11.61
C GLN A 48 2.71 -0.87 11.11
N LEU A 49 3.90 -1.47 11.24
CA LEU A 49 4.12 -2.86 10.85
C LEU A 49 3.34 -3.80 11.78
N ALA A 50 2.30 -4.44 11.23
CA ALA A 50 1.46 -5.40 11.94
C ALA A 50 1.88 -6.87 11.71
N SER A 51 2.87 -7.11 10.85
CA SER A 51 3.27 -8.41 10.33
C SER A 51 4.76 -8.40 9.97
N ASP A 52 5.36 -9.58 9.86
CA ASP A 52 6.71 -9.76 9.31
C ASP A 52 6.78 -9.50 7.80
N GLU A 53 5.63 -9.39 7.12
CA GLU A 53 5.55 -9.00 5.71
C GLU A 53 5.81 -7.49 5.57
N ILE A 54 6.97 -7.16 5.01
CA ILE A 54 7.35 -5.77 4.72
C ILE A 54 6.78 -5.35 3.36
N PRO A 55 5.96 -4.29 3.28
CA PRO A 55 5.41 -3.84 2.00
C PRO A 55 6.53 -3.34 1.07
N GLY A 56 6.32 -3.43 -0.25
CA GLY A 56 7.31 -2.92 -1.21
C GLY A 56 7.34 -1.38 -1.29
N GLN A 57 6.22 -0.74 -0.95
CA GLN A 57 6.00 0.70 -1.10
C GLN A 57 5.17 1.25 0.06
N VAL A 58 5.36 2.52 0.38
CA VAL A 58 4.47 3.32 1.24
C VAL A 58 3.90 4.48 0.45
N PHE A 59 2.71 4.91 0.82
CA PHE A 59 2.02 6.01 0.15
C PHE A 59 2.11 7.29 0.97
N VAL A 60 2.49 8.38 0.32
CA VAL A 60 2.53 9.71 0.93
C VAL A 60 1.17 10.36 0.70
N VAL A 61 0.53 10.83 1.78
CA VAL A 61 -0.82 11.39 1.74
C VAL A 61 -0.92 12.76 2.40
N ALA A 62 -1.84 13.58 1.89
CA ALA A 62 -2.28 14.83 2.49
C ALA A 62 -3.79 14.73 2.74
N GLY A 63 -4.17 14.32 3.96
CA GLY A 63 -5.55 13.94 4.27
C GLY A 63 -5.99 12.73 3.43
N LYS A 64 -7.03 12.91 2.59
CA LYS A 64 -7.56 11.86 1.70
C LYS A 64 -6.93 11.87 0.29
N LYS A 65 -5.90 12.69 0.06
CA LYS A 65 -5.26 12.83 -1.26
C LYS A 65 -3.92 12.13 -1.29
N LEU A 66 -3.73 11.26 -2.28
CA LEU A 66 -2.43 10.68 -2.59
C LEU A 66 -1.51 11.76 -3.16
N ARG A 67 -0.30 11.87 -2.61
CA ARG A 67 0.74 12.79 -3.07
C ARG A 67 1.83 12.08 -3.86
N GLY A 68 2.13 10.83 -3.49
CA GLY A 68 3.12 10.01 -4.16
C GLY A 68 3.34 8.68 -3.44
N SER A 69 4.35 7.95 -3.87
CA SER A 69 4.82 6.75 -3.19
C SER A 69 6.31 6.80 -2.93
N LEU A 70 6.75 6.11 -1.88
CA LEU A 70 8.16 5.91 -1.56
C LEU A 70 8.46 4.42 -1.57
N SER A 71 9.60 4.07 -2.15
CA SER A 71 10.16 2.73 -1.99
C SER A 71 10.60 2.54 -0.55
N ILE A 72 10.24 1.40 0.05
CA ILE A 72 10.73 1.05 1.39
C ILE A 72 12.25 0.98 1.45
N LYS A 73 12.90 0.46 0.40
CA LYS A 73 14.37 0.43 0.34
C LYS A 73 14.95 1.84 0.49
N LYS A 74 14.37 2.81 -0.21
CA LYS A 74 14.79 4.22 -0.09
C LYS A 74 14.53 4.76 1.30
N LEU A 75 13.33 4.56 1.85
CA LEU A 75 12.98 5.05 3.20
C LEU A 75 13.93 4.53 4.30
N LEU A 76 14.30 3.25 4.22
CA LEU A 76 15.16 2.60 5.21
C LEU A 76 16.65 2.90 5.03
N GLN A 77 17.10 3.17 3.80
CA GLN A 77 18.51 3.43 3.48
C GLN A 77 18.88 4.91 3.44
N GLU A 78 17.89 5.81 3.39
CA GLU A 78 18.14 7.25 3.36
C GLU A 78 18.79 7.73 4.66
N SER A 79 19.68 8.71 4.55
CA SER A 79 20.34 9.28 5.73
C SER A 79 19.41 10.26 6.45
N ASP A 80 19.47 10.28 7.77
CA ASP A 80 18.84 11.32 8.58
C ASP A 80 19.68 12.60 8.45
N THR A 81 19.57 13.29 7.31
CA THR A 81 20.21 14.59 7.15
C THR A 81 19.41 15.63 7.92
N ALA A 82 20.08 16.26 8.89
CA ALA A 82 19.59 17.37 9.70
C ALA A 82 19.23 18.61 8.86
#